data_AF-A0A1H8ZB75-F1
#
_entry.id   AF-A0A1H8ZB75-F1
#
_cell.length_a   1.000
_cell.length_b   1.000
_cell.length_c   1.000
_cell.angle_alpha   90.00
_cell.angle_beta   90.00
_cell.angle_gamma   90.00
#
_symmetry.space_group_name_H-M   'P 1'
#
loop_
_entity.id
_entity.type
_entity.pdbx_description
1 polymer ?
#
loop_
_entity_poly.entity_id
_entity_poly.type
_entity_poly.pdbx_seq_one_letter_code
_entity_poly.pdbx_strand_id
1 'polypeptide(L)'
;MRFFVPAISNRNNINYFEIQIKESYLNEDVFTGSIGQELLDSCLLALTTYRNLEQKREKFHIHFTNSSMQKDGTSAGLGIFSKLQFNLADHLNILITGEIDLEGNVIEVGAFSEKLSFF
;
A
#
# COMPACT_ATOMS: atom_id res chain seq x y z
N MET A 1 -2.06 -0.34 14.37
CA MET A 1 -2.64 0.61 13.37
C MET A 1 -3.11 -0.09 12.10
N ARG A 2 -4.26 0.31 11.52
CA ARG A 2 -4.78 -0.18 10.23
C ARG A 2 -4.64 0.89 9.17
N PHE A 3 -4.12 0.52 8.00
CA PHE A 3 -3.94 1.43 6.88
C PHE A 3 -4.89 1.01 5.77
N PHE A 4 -5.74 1.94 5.36
CA PHE A 4 -6.72 1.78 4.29
C PHE A 4 -6.32 2.64 3.10
N VAL A 5 -6.55 2.12 1.90
CA VAL A 5 -6.34 2.85 0.65
C VAL A 5 -7.66 2.89 -0.14
N PRO A 6 -8.09 4.06 -0.61
CA PRO A 6 -9.26 4.17 -1.48
C PRO A 6 -8.92 3.70 -2.90
N ALA A 7 -9.83 2.94 -3.50
CA ALA A 7 -9.73 2.40 -4.85
C ALA A 7 -11.03 2.64 -5.61
N ILE A 8 -10.88 3.16 -6.83
CA ILE A 8 -12.01 3.41 -7.73
C ILE A 8 -12.12 2.23 -8.67
N SER A 9 -13.27 1.52 -8.65
CA SER A 9 -13.53 0.45 -9.61
C SER A 9 -14.22 0.99 -10.87
N ASN A 10 -14.11 0.26 -11.99
CA ASN A 10 -14.69 0.61 -13.30
C ASN A 10 -16.22 0.86 -13.30
N ARG A 11 -16.94 0.52 -12.23
CA ARG A 11 -18.39 0.77 -12.07
C ARG A 11 -18.71 2.01 -11.24
N ASN A 12 -17.74 2.89 -10.96
CA ASN A 12 -17.85 3.98 -9.99
C ASN A 12 -18.24 3.54 -8.57
N ASN A 13 -18.19 2.23 -8.28
CA ASN A 13 -18.28 1.75 -6.91
C ASN A 13 -16.93 1.98 -6.27
N ILE A 14 -16.89 2.90 -5.33
CA ILE A 14 -15.68 3.18 -4.59
C ILE A 14 -15.56 2.20 -3.42
N ASN A 15 -14.41 1.56 -3.31
CA ASN A 15 -14.08 0.64 -2.24
C ASN A 15 -12.80 1.11 -1.54
N TYR A 16 -12.61 0.70 -0.30
CA TYR A 16 -11.32 0.76 0.37
C TYR A 16 -10.86 -0.65 0.69
N PHE A 17 -9.55 -0.84 0.73
CA PHE A 17 -8.94 -2.08 1.19
C PHE A 17 -7.89 -1.76 2.25
N GLU A 18 -7.68 -2.69 3.15
CA GLU A 18 -6.63 -2.61 4.17
C GLU A 18 -5.33 -3.19 3.61
N ILE A 19 -4.21 -2.54 3.96
CA ILE A 19 -2.85 -3.06 3.77
C ILE A 19 -2.41 -3.75 5.06
N GLN A 20 -2.10 -5.03 4.96
CA GLN A 20 -1.57 -5.85 6.05
C GLN A 20 -0.14 -6.28 5.71
N ILE A 21 0.78 -6.12 6.66
CA ILE A 21 2.20 -6.46 6.48
C ILE A 21 2.68 -7.25 7.68
N LYS A 22 3.33 -8.38 7.42
CA LYS A 22 4.02 -9.22 8.39
C LYS A 22 5.35 -9.71 7.81
N GLU A 23 6.28 -10.08 8.67
CA GLU A 23 7.50 -10.79 8.24
C GLU A 23 7.10 -12.10 7.53
N SER A 24 7.80 -12.41 6.44
CA SER A 24 7.51 -13.55 5.57
C SER A 24 8.17 -14.81 6.11
N TYR A 25 7.40 -15.90 6.15
CA TYR A 25 7.92 -17.24 6.51
C TYR A 25 8.63 -17.94 5.34
N LEU A 26 8.45 -17.48 4.10
CA LEU A 26 9.00 -18.12 2.90
C LEU A 26 10.41 -17.61 2.53
N ASN A 27 10.99 -16.72 3.34
CA ASN A 27 12.26 -16.04 3.07
C ASN A 27 12.28 -15.31 1.70
N GLU A 28 11.12 -14.88 1.23
CA GLU A 28 10.91 -14.07 0.04
C GLU A 28 9.80 -13.06 0.26
N ASP A 29 9.75 -12.02 -0.58
CA ASP A 29 8.67 -11.05 -0.54
C ASP A 29 7.43 -11.64 -1.21
N VAL A 30 6.32 -11.65 -0.49
CA VAL A 30 5.06 -12.29 -0.91
C VAL A 30 3.99 -11.23 -1.01
N PHE A 31 3.28 -11.20 -2.14
CA PHE A 31 2.20 -10.25 -2.40
C PHE A 31 0.91 -10.99 -2.71
N THR A 32 -0.18 -10.66 -2.03
CA THR A 32 -1.48 -11.35 -2.18
C THR A 32 -2.63 -10.36 -2.08
N GLY A 33 -3.82 -10.76 -2.56
CA GLY A 33 -5.01 -9.90 -2.50
C GLY A 33 -5.55 -9.44 -3.85
N SER A 34 -5.27 -10.17 -4.93
CA SER A 34 -5.71 -9.86 -6.30
C SER A 34 -5.18 -8.51 -6.79
N ILE A 35 -3.85 -8.43 -6.91
CA ILE A 35 -3.15 -7.21 -7.35
C ILE A 35 -2.69 -7.33 -8.80
N GLY A 36 -2.70 -6.21 -9.52
CA GLY A 36 -2.08 -6.06 -10.84
C GLY A 36 -0.64 -5.57 -10.77
N GLN A 37 -0.08 -5.23 -11.93
CA GLN A 37 1.34 -4.92 -12.08
C GLN A 37 1.73 -3.58 -11.45
N GLU A 38 0.90 -2.54 -11.55
CA GLU A 38 1.22 -1.21 -11.03
C GLU A 38 1.26 -1.21 -9.49
N LEU A 39 0.35 -1.97 -8.88
CA LEU A 39 0.35 -2.14 -7.43
C LEU A 39 1.53 -3.03 -6.97
N LEU A 40 1.94 -4.02 -7.75
CA LEU A 40 3.15 -4.79 -7.49
C LEU A 40 4.40 -3.89 -7.53
N ASP A 41 4.52 -3.04 -8.55
CA ASP A 41 5.63 -2.09 -8.68
C ASP A 41 5.68 -1.14 -7.46
N SER A 42 4.51 -0.69 -6.99
CA SER A 42 4.40 0.12 -5.77
C SER A 42 4.89 -0.61 -4.52
N CYS A 43 4.62 -1.92 -4.41
CA CYS A 43 5.12 -2.73 -3.30
C CYS A 43 6.65 -2.82 -3.34
N LEU A 44 7.22 -3.10 -4.52
CA LEU A 44 8.65 -3.26 -4.71
C LEU A 44 9.40 -1.96 -4.43
N LEU A 45 8.86 -0.83 -4.89
CA LEU A 45 9.41 0.49 -4.65
C LEU A 45 9.37 0.81 -3.15
N ALA A 46 8.22 0.64 -2.48
CA ALA A 46 8.10 0.88 -1.04
C ALA A 46 9.05 0.01 -0.20
N LEU A 47 9.19 -1.27 -0.54
CA LEU A 47 10.13 -2.17 0.11
C LEU A 47 11.58 -1.74 -0.10
N THR A 48 11.94 -1.33 -1.31
CA THR A 48 13.29 -0.87 -1.65
C THR A 48 13.64 0.39 -0.85
N THR A 49 12.75 1.38 -0.88
CA THR A 49 12.91 2.64 -0.14
C THR A 49 13.02 2.38 1.37
N TYR A 50 12.10 1.60 1.95
CA TYR A 50 12.13 1.24 3.38
C TYR A 50 13.42 0.54 3.78
N ARG A 51 13.86 -0.48 3.02
CA ARG A 51 15.07 -1.25 3.32
C ARG A 51 16.33 -0.40 3.25
N ASN A 52 16.40 0.52 2.29
CA ASN A 52 17.53 1.42 2.16
C ASN A 52 17.59 2.43 3.31
N LEU A 53 16.45 3.02 3.69
CA LEU A 53 16.37 3.98 4.79
C LEU A 53 16.66 3.34 6.15
N GLU A 54 16.13 2.15 6.39
CA GLU A 54 16.23 1.46 7.68
C GLU A 54 17.44 0.51 7.78
N GLN A 55 18.19 0.34 6.68
CA GLN A 55 19.29 -0.63 6.55
C GLN A 55 18.88 -2.08 6.90
N LYS A 56 17.68 -2.44 6.46
CA LYS A 56 16.97 -3.69 6.78
C LYS A 56 16.90 -4.62 5.58
N ARG A 57 16.74 -5.93 5.81
CA ARG A 57 16.70 -6.96 4.73
C ARG A 57 15.61 -8.00 4.91
N GLU A 58 14.81 -7.86 5.96
CA GLU A 58 13.65 -8.68 6.28
C GLU A 58 12.73 -8.78 5.07
N LYS A 59 12.18 -9.98 4.87
CA LYS A 59 11.22 -10.28 3.81
C LYS A 59 9.81 -10.13 4.37
N PHE A 60 8.90 -9.63 3.56
CA PHE A 60 7.54 -9.32 4.03
C PHE A 60 6.48 -10.02 3.20
N HIS A 61 5.42 -10.46 3.88
CA HIS A 61 4.15 -10.78 3.25
C HIS A 61 3.27 -9.55 3.34
N ILE A 62 2.98 -8.95 2.19
CA ILE A 62 2.05 -7.83 2.03
C ILE A 62 0.74 -8.38 1.48
N HIS A 63 -0.34 -8.22 2.25
CA HIS A 63 -1.69 -8.65 1.88
C HIS A 63 -2.62 -7.44 1.75
N PHE A 64 -3.39 -7.43 0.66
CA PHE A 64 -4.44 -6.46 0.40
C PHE A 64 -5.81 -7.12 0.56
N THR A 65 -6.64 -6.63 1.48
CA THR A 65 -7.95 -7.24 1.75
C THR A 65 -8.92 -7.05 0.58
N ASN A 66 -10.10 -7.71 0.63
CA ASN A 66 -11.10 -7.70 -0.46
C ASN A 66 -10.55 -8.33 -1.77
N SER A 67 -10.04 -9.56 -1.71
CA SER A 67 -9.45 -10.28 -2.86
C SER A 67 -10.40 -10.51 -4.03
N SER A 68 -11.72 -10.38 -3.84
CA SER A 68 -12.72 -10.42 -4.91
C SER A 68 -12.61 -9.24 -5.89
N MET A 69 -11.97 -8.14 -5.48
CA MET A 69 -11.72 -6.97 -6.31
C MET A 69 -10.29 -6.99 -6.85
N GLN A 70 -10.13 -6.87 -8.16
CA GLN A 70 -8.82 -6.63 -8.77
C GLN A 70 -8.35 -5.21 -8.41
N LYS A 71 -7.12 -5.08 -7.89
CA LYS A 71 -6.52 -3.82 -7.48
C LYS A 71 -5.32 -3.54 -8.37
N ASP A 72 -5.35 -2.45 -9.09
CA ASP A 72 -4.23 -1.99 -9.90
C ASP A 72 -4.18 -0.47 -9.80
N GLY A 73 -2.98 0.09 -9.70
CA GLY A 73 -2.76 1.52 -9.47
C GLY A 73 -1.61 1.81 -8.51
N THR A 74 -0.86 2.86 -8.80
CA THR A 74 0.31 3.27 -8.00
C THR A 74 -0.04 3.93 -6.66
N SER A 75 -1.29 4.38 -6.52
CA SER A 75 -1.72 5.27 -5.45
C SER A 75 -1.80 4.67 -4.03
N ALA A 76 -1.39 3.41 -3.87
CA ALA A 76 -1.24 2.73 -2.59
C ALA A 76 0.19 2.80 -2.04
N GLY A 77 1.18 3.22 -2.85
CA GLY A 77 2.61 3.20 -2.50
C GLY A 77 2.92 3.87 -1.17
N LEU A 78 2.39 5.08 -0.94
CA LEU A 78 2.56 5.80 0.32
C LEU A 78 1.97 5.05 1.52
N GLY A 79 0.83 4.39 1.34
CA GLY A 79 0.20 3.59 2.39
C GLY A 79 1.03 2.36 2.76
N ILE A 80 1.62 1.69 1.77
CA ILE A 80 2.51 0.53 1.98
C ILE A 80 3.76 0.97 2.75
N PHE A 81 4.43 2.02 2.27
CA PHE A 81 5.62 2.57 2.90
C PHE A 81 5.35 3.04 4.34
N SER A 82 4.26 3.77 4.56
CA SER A 82 3.86 4.23 5.89
C SER A 82 3.58 3.06 6.84
N LYS A 83 2.96 1.99 6.36
CA LYS A 83 2.70 0.78 7.15
C LYS A 83 3.98 0.05 7.55
N LEU A 84 5.00 0.05 6.69
CA LEU A 84 6.34 -0.48 7.00
C LEU A 84 7.04 0.37 8.07
N GLN A 85 6.98 1.69 7.93
CA GLN A 85 7.66 2.62 8.83
C GLN A 85 7.02 2.70 10.22
N PHE A 86 5.68 2.68 10.28
CA PHE A 86 4.93 2.92 11.51
C PHE A 86 4.27 1.65 12.02
N ASN A 87 4.96 0.99 12.97
CA ASN A 87 4.38 -0.07 13.79
C ASN A 87 3.97 0.47 15.19
N LEU A 88 3.23 1.58 15.20
CA LEU A 88 2.73 2.20 16.43
C LEU A 88 1.32 1.68 16.79
N ALA A 89 0.97 1.88 18.06
CA ALA A 89 -0.14 1.28 18.83
C ALA A 89 -1.43 0.89 18.07
N ASP A 90 -2.10 -0.13 18.60
CA ASP A 90 -3.13 -0.92 17.91
C ASP A 90 -4.51 -0.26 17.68
N HIS A 91 -4.65 1.06 17.90
CA HIS A 91 -5.96 1.71 17.93
C HIS A 91 -6.22 2.80 16.88
N LEU A 92 -5.27 3.07 15.97
CA LEU A 92 -5.48 4.09 14.93
C LEU A 92 -5.82 3.46 13.57
N ASN A 93 -6.83 4.02 12.90
CA ASN A 93 -7.19 3.71 11.51
C ASN A 93 -6.79 4.92 10.64
N ILE A 94 -6.00 4.68 9.59
CA ILE A 94 -5.55 5.70 8.65
C ILE A 94 -6.12 5.37 7.28
N LEU A 95 -6.80 6.33 6.67
CA LEU A 95 -7.04 6.32 5.23
C LEU A 95 -5.95 7.14 4.55
N ILE A 96 -5.31 6.61 3.52
CA ILE A 96 -4.18 7.26 2.85
C ILE A 96 -4.15 6.92 1.37
N THR A 97 -3.70 7.87 0.55
CA THR A 97 -3.42 7.68 -0.87
C THR A 97 -2.20 8.50 -1.25
N GLY A 98 -1.42 8.01 -2.20
CA GLY A 98 -0.19 8.66 -2.64
C GLY A 98 0.75 7.66 -3.28
N GLU A 99 1.57 8.13 -4.19
CA GLU A 99 2.71 7.40 -4.73
C GLU A 99 3.98 7.88 -4.01
N ILE A 100 5.01 7.05 -4.01
CA ILE A 100 6.35 7.44 -3.53
C ILE A 100 7.39 7.11 -4.57
N ASP A 101 8.52 7.81 -4.56
CA ASP A 101 9.72 7.44 -5.32
C ASP A 101 10.77 6.71 -4.46
N LEU A 102 11.90 6.36 -5.08
CA LEU A 102 13.01 5.66 -4.43
C LEU A 102 13.75 6.51 -3.37
N GLU A 103 13.55 7.83 -3.39
CA GLU A 103 14.09 8.76 -2.40
C GLU A 103 13.09 8.97 -1.23
N GLY A 104 11.88 8.43 -1.33
CA GLY A 104 10.82 8.57 -0.34
C GLY A 104 10.01 9.86 -0.48
N ASN A 105 10.13 10.59 -1.60
CA ASN A 105 9.28 11.73 -1.88
C ASN A 105 7.87 11.27 -2.23
N VAL A 106 6.85 12.00 -1.75
CA VAL A 106 5.46 11.75 -2.11
C VAL A 106 5.16 12.39 -3.45
N ILE A 107 4.65 11.59 -4.39
CA ILE A 107 4.24 12.03 -5.71
C ILE A 107 2.71 12.15 -5.76
N GLU A 108 2.22 13.18 -6.46
CA GLU A 108 0.80 13.39 -6.70
C GLU A 108 0.17 12.19 -7.44
N VAL A 109 -1.04 11.83 -7.04
CA VAL A 109 -1.81 10.75 -7.67
C VAL A 109 -3.02 11.31 -8.39
N GLY A 110 -3.38 10.69 -9.52
CA GLY A 110 -4.60 11.00 -10.25
C GLY A 110 -5.88 10.71 -9.46
N ALA A 111 -7.01 11.24 -9.96
CA ALA A 111 -8.35 11.08 -9.41
C ALA A 111 -8.50 11.53 -7.94
N PHE A 112 -7.73 12.55 -7.53
CA PHE A 112 -7.80 13.08 -6.17
C PHE A 112 -9.17 13.69 -5.85
N SER A 113 -9.81 14.37 -6.81
CA SER A 113 -11.16 14.93 -6.66
C SER A 113 -12.19 13.88 -6.27
N GLU A 114 -12.14 12.71 -6.88
CA GLU A 114 -12.99 11.58 -6.61
C GLU A 114 -12.65 10.99 -5.25
N LYS A 115 -11.35 10.90 -4.93
CA LYS A 115 -10.84 10.37 -3.66
C LYS A 115 -11.14 11.25 -2.45
N LEU A 116 -11.31 12.57 -2.64
CA LEU A 116 -11.67 13.50 -1.56
C LEU A 116 -12.99 13.12 -0.88
N SER A 117 -13.92 12.48 -1.59
CA SER A 117 -15.17 12.02 -0.99
C SER A 117 -15.01 10.93 0.08
N PHE A 118 -13.78 10.43 0.29
CA PHE A 118 -13.47 9.41 1.31
C PHE A 118 -12.74 9.96 2.55
N PHE A 119 -12.25 11.20 2.50
CA PHE A 119 -11.58 11.87 3.62
C PHE A 119 -12.57 12.75 4.39
#